data_AF-C3N828-F1
#
_entry.id   AF-C3N828-F1
#
_cell.length_a   1.000
_cell.length_b   1.000
_cell.length_c   1.000
_cell.angle_alpha   90.00
_cell.angle_beta   90.00
_cell.angle_gamma   90.00
#
_symmetry.space_group_name_H-M   'P 1'
#
loop_
_entity.id
_entity.type
_entity.pdbx_description
1 polymer ?
#
loop_
_entity_poly.entity_id
_entity_poly.type
_entity_poly.pdbx_seq_one_letter_code
_entity_poly.pdbx_strand_id
1 'polypeptide(L)'
;MEIEDKILIMRGILGIVAGGISTIFYSSIYILVVVISFYVFSAMLSLFLFREKKARNVFGKGIGIYLSSWFVSLLLIYNLSLR
;
A
#
# COMPACT_ATOMS: atom_id res chain seq x y z
N MET A 1 6.34 -17.41 10.71
CA MET A 1 6.24 -15.98 10.34
C MET A 1 5.16 -15.34 11.18
N GLU A 2 5.53 -14.31 11.94
CA GLU A 2 4.61 -13.64 12.85
C GLU A 2 3.51 -12.89 12.08
N ILE A 3 2.39 -12.59 12.73
CA ILE A 3 1.29 -11.82 12.11
C ILE A 3 1.80 -10.46 11.64
N GLU A 4 2.70 -9.86 12.40
CA GLU A 4 3.29 -8.58 12.11
C GLU A 4 4.09 -8.58 10.80
N ASP A 5 4.85 -9.65 10.52
CA ASP A 5 5.57 -9.84 9.27
C ASP A 5 4.63 -10.04 8.08
N LYS A 6 3.52 -10.76 8.28
CA LYS A 6 2.48 -10.94 7.26
C LYS A 6 1.85 -9.61 6.86
N ILE A 7 1.58 -8.73 7.83
CA ILE A 7 1.06 -7.39 7.59
C ILE A 7 2.07 -6.55 6.80
N LEU A 8 3.36 -6.62 7.16
CA LEU A 8 4.43 -5.92 6.46
C LEU A 8 4.51 -6.33 4.97
N ILE A 9 4.50 -7.63 4.69
CA ILE A 9 4.54 -8.16 3.32
C ILE A 9 3.28 -7.78 2.54
N MET A 10 2.10 -7.98 3.13
CA MET A 10 0.82 -7.61 2.50
C MET A 10 0.78 -6.13 2.13
N ARG A 11 1.25 -5.25 3.02
CA ARG A 11 1.33 -3.81 2.78
C ARG A 11 2.34 -3.44 1.69
N GLY A 12 3.44 -4.16 1.61
CA GLY A 12 4.36 -4.04 0.47
C GLY A 12 3.63 -4.35 -0.85
N ILE A 13 2.99 -5.51 -0.95
CA ILE A 13 2.27 -5.92 -2.18
C ILE A 13 1.17 -4.91 -2.55
N LEU A 14 0.36 -4.47 -1.59
CA LEU A 14 -0.69 -3.49 -1.83
C LEU A 14 -0.12 -2.11 -2.23
N GLY A 15 1.05 -1.74 -1.70
CA GLY A 15 1.78 -0.55 -2.13
C GLY A 15 2.15 -0.61 -3.60
N ILE A 16 2.74 -1.74 -4.06
CA ILE A 16 3.06 -1.96 -5.48
C ILE A 16 1.81 -1.81 -6.35
N VAL A 17 0.72 -2.46 -5.97
CA VAL A 17 -0.54 -2.41 -6.73
C VAL A 17 -1.10 -0.98 -6.77
N ALA A 18 -1.10 -0.26 -5.64
CA ALA A 18 -1.52 1.13 -5.59
C ALA A 18 -0.66 2.02 -6.48
N GLY A 19 0.66 1.77 -6.56
CA GLY A 19 1.59 2.52 -7.40
C GLY A 19 1.32 2.27 -8.89
N GLY A 20 1.07 1.02 -9.26
CA GLY A 20 0.68 0.67 -10.63
C GLY A 20 -0.68 1.23 -11.05
N ILE A 21 -1.67 1.28 -10.15
CA ILE A 21 -2.96 1.90 -10.45
C ILE A 21 -2.82 3.43 -10.57
N SER A 22 -1.93 4.02 -9.77
CA SER A 22 -1.70 5.47 -9.77
C SER A 22 -1.19 6.00 -11.11
N THR A 23 -0.48 5.20 -11.92
CA THR A 23 0.01 5.64 -13.25
C THR A 23 -1.10 5.89 -14.27
N ILE A 24 -2.30 5.36 -14.03
CA ILE A 24 -3.47 5.52 -14.91
C ILE A 24 -4.06 6.94 -14.77
N PHE A 25 -3.82 7.60 -13.63
CA PHE A 25 -4.41 8.90 -13.31
C PHE A 25 -3.42 10.03 -13.52
N TYR A 26 -3.85 11.09 -14.22
CA TYR A 26 -3.05 12.31 -14.42
C TYR A 26 -3.26 13.36 -13.33
N SER A 27 -4.36 13.30 -12.57
CA SER A 27 -4.64 14.24 -11.49
C SER A 27 -4.09 13.75 -10.16
N SER A 28 -3.34 14.61 -9.47
CA SER A 28 -2.80 14.33 -8.13
C SER A 28 -3.88 13.99 -7.11
N ILE A 29 -5.11 14.51 -7.28
CA ILE A 29 -6.23 14.21 -6.39
C ILE A 29 -6.63 12.74 -6.50
N TYR A 30 -6.73 12.19 -7.72
CA TYR A 30 -7.08 10.79 -7.92
C TYR A 30 -5.98 9.84 -7.44
N ILE A 31 -4.71 10.21 -7.65
CA ILE A 31 -3.58 9.46 -7.10
C ILE A 31 -3.69 9.38 -5.58
N LEU A 32 -3.98 10.51 -4.91
CA LEU A 32 -4.13 10.55 -3.46
C LEU A 32 -5.30 9.70 -2.97
N VAL A 33 -6.42 9.69 -3.70
CA VAL A 33 -7.56 8.79 -3.42
C VAL A 33 -7.16 7.31 -3.55
N VAL A 34 -6.38 6.93 -4.56
CA VAL A 34 -5.87 5.55 -4.72
C VAL A 34 -5.01 5.15 -3.52
N VAL A 35 -4.05 5.99 -3.13
CA VAL A 35 -3.14 5.70 -2.00
C VAL A 35 -3.90 5.53 -0.69
N ILE A 36 -4.86 6.41 -0.41
CA ILE A 36 -5.64 6.34 0.83
C ILE A 36 -6.58 5.14 0.81
N SER A 37 -7.30 4.90 -0.30
CA SER A 37 -8.25 3.79 -0.39
C SER A 37 -7.58 2.42 -0.22
N PHE A 38 -6.42 2.20 -0.86
CA PHE A 38 -5.67 0.95 -0.72
C PHE A 38 -5.06 0.79 0.68
N TYR A 39 -4.66 1.89 1.34
CA TYR A 39 -4.20 1.84 2.72
C TYR A 39 -5.33 1.45 3.68
N VAL A 40 -6.50 2.08 3.55
CA VAL A 40 -7.71 1.73 4.33
C VAL A 40 -8.10 0.27 4.08
N PHE A 41 -8.07 -0.17 2.82
CA PHE A 41 -8.30 -1.57 2.45
C PHE A 41 -7.28 -2.51 3.11
N SER A 42 -6.00 -2.14 3.15
CA SER A 42 -4.96 -2.90 3.86
C SER A 42 -5.25 -3.04 5.36
N ALA A 43 -5.78 -1.98 5.99
CA ALA A 43 -6.15 -2.00 7.40
C ALA A 43 -7.34 -2.94 7.63
N MET A 44 -8.36 -2.88 6.77
CA MET A 44 -9.47 -3.83 6.81
C MET A 44 -8.99 -5.27 6.64
N LEU A 45 -8.12 -5.56 5.67
CA LEU A 45 -7.53 -6.90 5.48
C LEU A 45 -6.79 -7.38 6.74
N SER A 46 -6.05 -6.50 7.43
CA SER A 46 -5.36 -6.88 8.65
C SER A 46 -6.30 -7.29 9.79
N LEU A 47 -7.47 -6.64 9.88
CA LEU A 47 -8.52 -6.98 10.84
C LEU A 47 -9.21 -8.29 10.50
N PHE A 48 -9.55 -8.51 9.22
CA PHE A 48 -10.32 -9.69 8.80
C PHE A 48 -9.48 -10.95 8.60
N LEU A 49 -8.35 -10.86 7.89
CA LEU A 49 -7.52 -12.03 7.56
C LEU A 49 -6.61 -12.46 8.71
N PHE A 50 -5.98 -11.49 9.38
CA PHE A 50 -5.01 -11.79 10.43
C PHE A 50 -5.58 -11.68 11.84
N ARG A 51 -6.82 -11.19 11.98
CA ARG A 51 -7.52 -11.02 13.27
C ARG A 51 -6.70 -10.21 14.27
N GLU A 52 -5.89 -9.27 13.78
CA GLU A 52 -5.01 -8.44 14.61
C GLU A 52 -5.87 -7.49 15.44
N LYS A 53 -5.61 -7.45 16.76
CA LYS A 53 -6.41 -6.65 17.71
C LYS A 53 -5.69 -5.39 18.15
N LYS A 54 -4.37 -5.32 18.00
CA LYS A 54 -3.58 -4.15 18.39
C LYS A 54 -3.73 -3.07 17.32
N ALA A 55 -4.40 -1.97 17.66
CA ALA A 55 -4.58 -0.82 16.77
C ALA A 55 -3.24 -0.30 16.18
N ARG A 56 -2.15 -0.32 16.98
CA ARG A 56 -0.81 0.03 16.51
C ARG A 56 -0.32 -0.87 15.36
N ASN A 57 -0.64 -2.16 15.40
CA ASN A 57 -0.27 -3.10 14.35
C ASN A 57 -1.14 -2.93 13.11
N VAL A 58 -2.45 -2.71 13.32
CA VAL A 58 -3.44 -2.49 12.26
C VAL A 58 -3.14 -1.22 11.48
N PHE A 59 -2.88 -0.09 12.14
CA PHE A 59 -2.67 1.20 11.47
C PHE A 59 -1.19 1.52 11.31
N GLY A 60 -0.42 1.52 12.38
CA GLY A 60 0.97 1.99 12.36
C GLY A 60 1.96 1.04 11.68
N LYS A 61 1.87 -0.27 11.96
CA LYS A 61 2.93 -1.20 11.55
C LYS A 61 2.91 -1.45 10.05
N GLY A 62 3.97 -1.05 9.36
CA GLY A 62 4.10 -1.23 7.90
C GLY A 62 3.52 -0.10 7.05
N ILE A 63 3.12 1.04 7.64
CA ILE A 63 2.74 2.23 6.85
C ILE A 63 3.91 2.73 6.00
N GLY A 64 5.13 2.71 6.55
CA GLY A 64 6.34 3.08 5.82
C GLY A 64 6.59 2.14 4.64
N ILE A 65 6.43 0.83 4.84
CA ILE A 65 6.58 -0.16 3.74
C ILE A 65 5.55 0.09 2.65
N TYR A 66 4.30 0.31 3.02
CA TYR A 66 3.23 0.63 2.06
C TYR A 66 3.58 1.87 1.22
N LEU A 67 3.93 2.99 1.87
CA LEU A 67 4.25 4.25 1.19
C LEU A 67 5.52 4.15 0.35
N SER A 68 6.59 3.56 0.88
CA SER A 68 7.84 3.36 0.13
C SER A 68 7.62 2.46 -1.07
N SER A 69 6.85 1.38 -0.93
CA SER A 69 6.56 0.47 -2.03
C SER A 69 5.67 1.11 -3.09
N TRP A 70 4.64 1.86 -2.69
CA TRP A 70 3.83 2.68 -3.59
C TRP A 70 4.68 3.67 -4.37
N PHE A 71 5.53 4.43 -3.69
CA PHE A 71 6.34 5.46 -4.33
C PHE A 71 7.38 4.88 -5.30
N VAL A 72 8.10 3.83 -4.88
CA VAL A 72 9.11 3.17 -5.73
C VAL A 72 8.45 2.53 -6.96
N SER A 73 7.33 1.83 -6.79
CA SER A 73 6.63 1.21 -7.93
C SER A 73 6.07 2.26 -8.89
N LEU A 74 5.48 3.35 -8.38
CA LEU A 74 5.01 4.47 -9.19
C LEU A 74 6.16 5.05 -10.05
N LEU A 75 7.30 5.32 -9.42
CA LEU A 75 8.48 5.83 -10.14
C LEU A 75 8.97 4.84 -11.18
N LEU A 76 9.12 3.56 -10.84
CA LEU A 76 9.62 2.54 -11.78
C LEU A 76 8.70 2.39 -12.98
N ILE A 77 7.39 2.26 -12.77
CA ILE A 77 6.43 2.07 -13.85
C ILE A 77 6.41 3.32 -14.73
N TYR A 78 6.36 4.51 -14.13
CA TYR A 78 6.36 5.77 -14.89
C TYR A 78 7.63 5.93 -15.75
N ASN A 79 8.81 5.62 -15.19
CA ASN A 79 10.07 5.70 -15.93
C ASN A 79 10.18 4.63 -17.03
N LEU A 80 9.67 3.42 -16.80
CA LEU A 80 9.66 2.36 -17.81
C LEU A 80 8.66 2.62 -18.93
N SER A 81 7.51 3.25 -18.63
CA SER A 81 6.49 3.59 -19.63
C SER A 81 6.83 4.80 -20.51
N LEU A 82 7.79 5.64 -20.08
CA LEU A 82 8.28 6.78 -20.86
C LEU A 82 9.46 6.45 -21.78
N ARG A 83 10.01 5.23 -21.70
CA ARG A 83 11.01 4.70 -22.65
C ARG A 83 10.33 4.01 -23.82
#